data_AF-A0A9P5QFA0-F1
#
_entry.id   AF-A0A9P5QFA0-F1
#
_cell.length_a   1.000
_cell.length_b   1.000
_cell.length_c   1.000
_cell.angle_alpha   90.00
_cell.angle_beta   90.00
_cell.angle_gamma   90.00
#
_symmetry.space_group_name_H-M   'P 1'
#
loop_
_entity.id
_entity.type
_entity.pdbx_description
1 polymer ?
#
loop_
_entity_poly.entity_id
_entity_poly.type
_entity_poly.pdbx_seq_one_letter_code
_entity_poly.pdbx_strand_id
1 'polypeptide(L)'
;MLDAVVLANLLYEIGRDATGPNIKSAFNEYYDERYNRAKADLQASQKVSNIFAGQTWTDDVKRKAMSVLAPASFSRSIFYNTSGYRPQASFLPKVEYHGSGEVEPQKESMRYLREKDMTV
;
A
#
# COMPACT_ATOMS: atom_id res chain seq x y z
N MET A 1 8.44 3.42 -1.75
CA MET A 1 8.17 3.14 -3.18
C MET A 1 6.69 3.24 -3.52
N LEU A 2 5.77 2.68 -2.73
CA LEU A 2 4.32 2.73 -3.00
C LEU A 2 3.79 4.17 -3.15
N ASP A 3 4.23 5.09 -2.28
CA ASP A 3 3.83 6.50 -2.33
C ASP A 3 4.16 7.16 -3.68
N ALA A 4 5.33 6.85 -4.23
CA ALA A 4 5.77 7.39 -5.52
C ALA A 4 4.88 6.89 -6.67
N VAL A 5 4.44 5.62 -6.62
CA VAL A 5 3.55 5.05 -7.64
C VAL A 5 2.16 5.70 -7.58
N VAL A 6 1.61 5.87 -6.38
CA VAL A 6 0.30 6.52 -6.20
C VAL A 6 0.35 7.96 -6.69
N LEU A 7 1.38 8.71 -6.29
CA LEU A 7 1.54 10.09 -6.72
C LEU A 7 1.75 10.18 -8.24
N ALA A 8 2.53 9.28 -8.83
CA ALA A 8 2.72 9.23 -10.28
C ALA A 8 1.40 8.97 -11.02
N ASN A 9 0.55 8.07 -10.51
CA ASN A 9 -0.77 7.81 -11.08
C ASN A 9 -1.67 9.04 -11.06
N LEU A 10 -1.69 9.76 -9.92
CA LEU A 10 -2.49 10.98 -9.77
C LEU A 10 -1.98 12.11 -10.67
N LEU A 11 -0.66 12.29 -10.77
CA LEU A 11 -0.05 13.27 -11.68
C LEU A 11 -0.29 12.92 -13.15
N TYR A 12 -0.24 11.63 -13.49
CA TYR A 12 -0.56 11.18 -14.84
C TYR A 12 -2.01 11.50 -15.20
N GLU A 13 -2.96 11.32 -14.27
CA GLU A 13 -4.38 11.63 -14.50
C GLU A 13 -4.62 13.13 -14.75
N ILE A 14 -3.91 14.01 -14.03
CA ILE A 14 -3.95 15.47 -14.27
C ILE A 14 -3.48 15.82 -15.69
N GLY A 15 -2.42 15.17 -16.16
CA GLY A 15 -1.89 15.36 -17.51
C GLY A 15 -1.53 16.81 -17.85
N ARG A 16 -2.11 17.32 -18.94
CA ARG A 16 -1.83 18.70 -19.41
C ARG A 16 -2.57 19.76 -18.60
N ASP A 17 -3.53 19.38 -17.77
CA ASP A 17 -4.35 20.29 -16.96
C ASP A 17 -3.72 20.53 -15.58
N ALA A 18 -2.39 20.72 -15.53
CA ALA A 18 -1.61 20.90 -14.31
C ALA A 18 -1.77 22.31 -13.69
N THR A 19 -3.01 22.67 -13.37
CA THR A 19 -3.35 23.90 -12.67
C THR A 19 -3.11 23.75 -11.16
N GLY A 20 -2.86 24.86 -10.46
CA GLY A 20 -2.70 24.86 -9.00
C GLY A 20 -3.86 24.13 -8.26
N PRO A 21 -5.13 24.38 -8.61
CA PRO A 21 -6.27 23.65 -8.03
C PRO A 21 -6.22 22.13 -8.27
N ASN A 22 -5.90 21.69 -9.49
CA ASN A 22 -5.84 20.26 -9.83
C ASN A 22 -4.69 19.56 -9.10
N ILE A 23 -3.53 20.21 -9.03
CA ILE A 23 -2.38 19.71 -8.25
C ILE A 23 -2.77 19.57 -6.77
N LYS A 24 -3.43 20.58 -6.19
CA LYS A 24 -3.89 20.52 -4.80
C LYS A 24 -4.89 19.39 -4.58
N SER A 25 -5.82 19.18 -5.51
CA SER A 25 -6.77 18.07 -5.46
C SER A 25 -6.04 16.72 -5.46
N ALA A 26 -5.07 16.53 -6.34
CA ALA A 26 -4.28 15.30 -6.38
C ALA A 26 -3.50 15.04 -5.08
N PHE A 27 -2.93 16.08 -4.43
CA PHE A 27 -2.28 15.89 -3.14
C PHE A 27 -3.26 15.54 -2.01
N ASN A 28 -4.49 16.06 -2.06
CA ASN A 28 -5.53 15.65 -1.11
C ASN A 28 -5.94 14.18 -1.34
N GLU A 29 -6.17 13.78 -2.59
CA GLU A 29 -6.47 12.38 -2.93
C GLU A 29 -5.33 11.44 -2.50
N TYR A 30 -4.08 11.83 -2.74
CA TYR A 30 -2.90 11.10 -2.25
C TYR A 30 -2.93 10.94 -0.72
N TYR A 31 -3.22 12.02 0.01
CA TYR A 31 -3.28 11.98 1.47
C TYR A 31 -4.39 11.05 1.96
N ASP A 32 -5.59 11.15 1.39
CA ASP A 32 -6.74 10.32 1.77
C ASP A 32 -6.47 8.82 1.52
N GLU A 33 -5.78 8.50 0.43
CA GLU A 33 -5.43 7.12 0.10
C GLU A 33 -4.29 6.58 0.99
N ARG A 34 -3.28 7.39 1.29
CA ARG A 34 -2.03 6.91 1.91
C ARG A 34 -1.92 7.13 3.40
N TYR A 35 -2.55 8.17 3.97
CA TYR A 35 -2.37 8.55 5.37
C TYR A 35 -2.71 7.40 6.33
N ASN A 36 -3.89 6.81 6.19
CA ASN A 36 -4.34 5.75 7.09
C ASN A 36 -3.45 4.50 7.01
N ARG A 37 -3.02 4.14 5.80
CA ARG A 37 -2.13 2.99 5.55
C ARG A 37 -0.74 3.24 6.14
N ALA A 38 -0.14 4.40 5.85
CA ALA A 38 1.17 4.77 6.39
C ALA A 38 1.16 4.84 7.92
N LYS A 39 0.08 5.35 8.53
CA LYS A 39 -0.11 5.35 9.98
C LYS A 39 -0.19 3.93 10.55
N ALA A 40 -0.94 3.03 9.92
CA ALA A 40 -1.05 1.65 10.33
C ALA A 40 0.30 0.92 10.23
N ASP A 41 1.04 1.12 9.13
CA ASP A 41 2.37 0.54 8.91
C ASP A 41 3.36 1.01 9.98
N LEU A 42 3.35 2.30 10.32
CA LEU A 42 4.20 2.87 11.35
C LEU A 42 3.87 2.30 12.74
N GLN A 43 2.58 2.21 13.09
CA GLN A 43 2.14 1.61 14.35
C GLN A 43 2.49 0.12 14.43
N ALA A 44 2.34 -0.62 13.33
CA ALA A 44 2.73 -2.02 13.25
C ALA A 44 4.25 -2.18 13.43
N SER A 45 5.04 -1.37 12.73
CA SER A 45 6.51 -1.37 12.85
C SER A 45 6.98 -1.04 14.26
N GLN A 46 6.34 -0.08 14.93
CA GLN A 46 6.66 0.26 16.32
C GLN A 46 6.36 -0.90 17.28
N LYS A 47 5.19 -1.54 17.14
CA LYS A 47 4.83 -2.71 17.96
C LYS A 47 5.83 -3.85 17.77
N VAL A 48 6.14 -4.17 16.52
CA VAL A 48 7.14 -5.19 16.16
C VAL A 48 8.50 -4.84 16.77
N SER A 49 8.97 -3.60 16.58
CA SER A 49 10.24 -3.14 17.18
C SER A 49 10.26 -3.30 18.69
N ASN A 50 9.21 -2.89 19.40
CA ASN A 50 9.13 -3.03 20.86
C ASN A 50 9.17 -4.48 21.34
N ILE A 51 8.57 -5.41 20.57
CA ILE A 51 8.58 -6.84 20.89
C ILE A 51 9.98 -7.44 20.71
N PHE A 52 10.71 -7.03 19.68
CA PHE A 52 12.03 -7.60 19.36
C PHE A 52 13.20 -6.91 20.06
N ALA A 53 13.12 -5.59 20.28
CA ALA A 53 14.15 -4.78 20.93
C ALA A 53 13.90 -4.57 22.44
N GLY A 54 12.73 -4.95 22.95
CA GLY A 54 12.39 -4.84 24.37
C GLY A 54 13.29 -5.71 25.25
N GLN A 55 13.93 -5.08 26.24
CA GLN A 55 14.83 -5.75 27.19
C GLN A 55 14.12 -6.15 28.50
N THR A 56 12.81 -5.95 28.62
CA THR A 56 12.09 -6.28 29.86
C THR A 56 11.71 -7.76 29.92
N TRP A 57 11.62 -8.31 31.13
CA TRP A 57 11.16 -9.69 31.34
C TRP A 57 9.76 -9.95 30.76
N THR A 58 8.89 -8.93 30.75
CA THR A 58 7.57 -9.04 30.13
C THR A 58 7.63 -9.16 28.62
N ASP A 59 8.62 -8.56 27.97
CA ASP A 59 8.82 -8.68 26.52
C ASP A 59 9.40 -10.05 26.16
N ASP A 60 10.21 -10.65 27.02
CA ASP A 60 10.71 -12.02 26.87
C ASP A 60 9.58 -13.05 26.92
N VAL A 61 8.62 -12.86 27.84
CA VAL A 61 7.40 -13.68 27.92
C VAL A 61 6.53 -13.50 26.66
N LYS A 62 6.30 -12.26 26.20
CA LYS A 62 5.53 -11.99 24.98
C LYS A 62 6.18 -12.64 23.75
N ARG A 63 7.50 -12.55 23.61
CA ARG A 63 8.25 -13.12 22.48
C ARG A 63 8.18 -14.65 22.46
N LYS A 64 8.33 -15.31 23.62
CA LYS A 64 8.15 -16.76 23.76
C LYS A 64 6.71 -17.17 23.47
N ALA A 65 5.73 -16.45 24.02
CA ALA A 65 4.31 -16.69 23.77
C ALA A 65 3.99 -16.55 22.27
N MET A 66 4.47 -15.52 21.60
CA MET A 66 4.24 -15.33 20.16
C MET A 66 4.90 -16.43 19.33
N SER A 67 6.10 -16.85 19.68
CA SER A 67 6.83 -17.90 18.94
C SER A 67 6.22 -19.29 19.12
N VAL A 68 5.57 -19.56 20.26
CA VAL A 68 4.96 -20.87 20.58
C VAL A 68 3.48 -20.91 20.19
N LEU A 69 2.76 -19.78 20.33
CA LEU A 69 1.30 -19.73 20.16
C LEU A 69 0.86 -19.16 18.81
N ALA A 70 1.69 -18.42 18.07
CA ALA A 70 1.26 -17.90 16.77
C ALA A 70 1.15 -19.06 15.77
N PRO A 71 -0.07 -19.47 15.39
CA PRO A 71 -0.24 -20.50 14.39
C PRO A 71 0.27 -19.94 13.05
N ALA A 72 0.76 -20.79 12.15
CA ALA A 72 1.20 -20.36 10.83
C ALA A 72 0.12 -19.56 10.06
N SER A 73 -1.16 -19.79 10.36
CA SER A 73 -2.29 -19.02 9.83
C SER A 73 -2.29 -17.55 10.27
N PHE A 74 -1.84 -17.24 11.49
CA PHE A 74 -1.73 -15.86 11.99
C PHE A 74 -0.64 -15.09 11.25
N SER A 75 0.54 -15.69 11.09
CA SER A 75 1.63 -15.09 10.30
C SER A 75 1.23 -14.88 8.84
N ARG A 76 0.52 -15.84 8.22
CA ARG A 76 -0.04 -15.68 6.87
C ARG A 76 -1.06 -14.55 6.80
N SER A 77 -1.98 -14.48 7.75
CA SER A 77 -3.01 -13.43 7.80
C SER A 77 -2.40 -12.04 7.90
N ILE A 78 -1.41 -11.85 8.79
CA ILE A 78 -0.66 -10.59 8.88
C ILE A 78 -0.01 -10.27 7.54
N PHE A 79 0.69 -11.23 6.93
CA PHE A 79 1.37 -11.03 5.66
C PHE A 79 0.42 -10.65 4.52
N TYR A 80 -0.74 -11.31 4.42
CA TYR A 80 -1.73 -11.00 3.39
C TYR A 80 -2.34 -9.61 3.59
N ASN A 81 -2.68 -9.25 4.84
CA ASN A 81 -3.28 -7.95 5.14
C ASN A 81 -2.31 -6.79 4.88
N THR A 82 -1.02 -6.97 5.10
CA THR A 82 -0.01 -5.91 4.83
C THR A 82 0.46 -5.88 3.38
N SER A 83 0.34 -7.00 2.65
CA SER A 83 0.80 -7.11 1.25
C SER A 83 -0.32 -6.97 0.21
N GLY A 84 -1.56 -6.80 0.66
CA GLY A 84 -2.74 -6.69 -0.22
C GLY A 84 -2.73 -5.42 -1.07
N TYR A 85 -2.29 -4.31 -0.49
CA TYR A 85 -2.21 -3.01 -1.18
C TYR A 85 -0.86 -2.84 -1.89
N ARG A 86 -0.89 -2.96 -3.23
CA ARG A 86 0.30 -2.97 -4.10
C ARG A 86 0.00 -2.22 -5.40
N PRO A 87 -0.09 -0.87 -5.34
CA PRO A 87 -0.36 -0.04 -6.51
C PRO A 87 0.70 -0.25 -7.60
N GLN A 88 0.23 -0.28 -8.84
CA GLN A 88 1.04 -0.31 -10.06
C GLN A 88 0.84 0.99 -10.84
N ALA A 89 1.77 1.32 -11.73
CA ALA A 89 1.63 2.48 -12.61
C ALA A 89 0.43 2.28 -13.54
N SER A 90 -0.60 3.12 -13.42
CA SER A 90 -1.87 2.99 -14.13
C SER A 90 -1.76 3.23 -15.65
N PHE A 91 -0.68 3.88 -16.07
CA PHE A 91 -0.33 4.19 -17.45
C PHE A 91 0.59 3.16 -18.12
N LEU A 92 0.86 2.05 -17.44
CA LEU A 92 1.61 0.90 -17.97
C LEU A 92 0.72 -0.34 -18.03
N PRO A 93 1.05 -1.33 -18.88
CA PRO A 93 0.43 -2.64 -18.82
C PRO A 93 0.56 -3.23 -17.40
N LYS A 94 -0.57 -3.66 -16.83
CA LYS A 94 -0.59 -4.31 -15.51
C LYS A 94 0.17 -5.64 -15.59
N VAL A 95 1.01 -5.91 -14.59
CA VAL A 95 1.73 -7.19 -14.49
C VAL A 95 0.74 -8.29 -14.12
N GLU A 96 0.89 -9.46 -14.74
CA GLU A 96 0.09 -10.63 -14.42
C GLU A 96 0.27 -11.04 -12.95
N TYR A 97 -0.82 -11.41 -12.30
CA TYR A 97 -0.80 -11.83 -10.92
C TYR A 97 -0.46 -13.32 -10.79
N HIS A 98 0.70 -13.62 -10.21
CA HIS A 98 1.14 -15.00 -9.94
C HIS A 98 1.06 -15.41 -8.46
N GLY A 99 0.45 -14.58 -7.61
CA GLY A 99 0.35 -14.86 -6.17
C GLY A 99 -0.90 -15.66 -5.80
N SER A 100 -0.98 -16.07 -4.53
CA SER A 100 -2.13 -16.81 -3.98
C SER A 100 -3.02 -15.99 -3.02
N GLY A 101 -2.60 -14.77 -2.68
CA GLY A 101 -3.37 -13.87 -1.81
C GLY A 101 -4.35 -12.99 -2.58
N GLU A 102 -5.23 -12.30 -1.86
CA GLU A 102 -6.07 -11.26 -2.45
C GLU A 102 -5.22 -10.00 -2.74
N VAL A 103 -5.61 -9.24 -3.76
CA VAL A 103 -4.99 -7.96 -4.11
C VAL A 103 -6.08 -6.90 -3.99
N GLU A 104 -5.80 -5.81 -3.29
CA GLU A 104 -6.76 -4.70 -3.25
C GLU A 104 -6.93 -4.11 -4.68
N PRO A 105 -8.17 -3.88 -5.12
CA PRO A 105 -8.41 -3.29 -6.43
C PRO A 105 -7.85 -1.86 -6.48
N GLN A 106 -7.14 -1.55 -7.56
CA GLN A 106 -6.63 -0.21 -7.84
C GLN A 106 -7.60 0.54 -8.75
N LYS A 107 -7.80 1.83 -8.47
CA LYS A 107 -8.53 2.76 -9.37
C LYS A 107 -7.89 2.78 -10.76
N GLU A 108 -8.71 2.58 -11.78
CA GLU A 108 -8.25 2.65 -13.17
C GLU A 108 -8.06 4.10 -13.63
N SER A 109 -7.12 4.31 -14.57
CA SER A 109 -6.88 5.64 -15.15
C SER A 109 -7.82 5.86 -16.34
N MET A 110 -8.71 6.83 -16.22
CA MET A 110 -9.63 7.20 -17.30
C MET A 110 -8.88 7.85 -18.46
N ARG A 111 -7.79 8.54 -18.17
CA ARG A 111 -6.88 9.04 -19.20
C ARG A 111 -6.25 7.90 -20.01
N TYR A 112 -5.69 6.89 -19.35
CA TYR A 112 -5.04 5.77 -20.05
C TYR A 112 -6.01 4.97 -20.92
N LEU A 113 -7.23 4.73 -20.43
CA LEU A 113 -8.28 4.05 -21.21
C LEU A 113 -8.60 4.84 -22.49
N ARG A 114 -8.76 6.16 -22.39
CA ARG A 114 -8.98 7.02 -23.57
C ARG A 114 -7.80 6.99 -24.55
N GLU A 115 -6.57 7.01 -24.07
CA GLU A 115 -5.37 6.94 -24.91
C GLU A 115 -5.26 5.59 -25.65
N LYS A 116 -5.72 4.49 -25.03
CA LYS A 116 -5.83 3.17 -25.67
C LYS A 116 -6.93 3.10 -26.71
N ASP A 117 -8.11 3.63 -26.42
CA ASP A 117 -9.24 3.59 -27.35
C ASP A 117 -8.97 4.43 -28.62
N MET A 118 -8.16 5.48 -28.53
CA MET A 118 -7.76 6.30 -29.68
C MET A 118 -6.66 5.69 -30.57
N THR A 119 -6.04 4.59 -30.15
CA THR A 119 -4.95 3.92 -30.89
C THR A 119 -5.38 2.65 -31.62
N VAL A 120 -6.67 2.32 -31.59
CA VAL A 120 -7.32 1.22 -32.33
C VAL A 120 -8.15 1.79 -33.47
#